data_AF-A0A7S1LMH3-F1
#
_entry.id   AF-A0A7S1LMH3-F1
#
_cell.length_a   1.000
_cell.length_b   1.000
_cell.length_c   1.000
_cell.angle_alpha   90.00
_cell.angle_beta   90.00
_cell.angle_gamma   90.00
#
_symmetry.space_group_name_H-M   'P 1'
#
loop_
_entity.id
_entity.type
_entity.pdbx_description
1 polymer ?
#
loop_
_entity_poly.entity_id
_entity_poly.type
_entity_poly.pdbx_seq_one_letter_code
_entity_poly.pdbx_strand_id
1 'polypeptide(L)'
;MLGVRKQAAAESLEDSISGALRYLPRASEDISRLAAETQTMRTKLQDVATAAAGVRDSSSVSDKLKELHAVRERLVRCRAVLNDAQLLTSRVSSVEAAIHDLPAQAAGSSSTASSKDDLGDFNRIADDIASMRAALRTLQAIDANYGASVRIQVDRFEAAMQRALEARCLDALKREDRNVAPPLLAALGKIGRDHNTLKTHAAALVQSRAGKFASEVVPAATPSS
;
A
#
# COMPACT_ATOMS: atom_id res chain seq x y z
N MET A 1 80.34 -26.19 -61.03
CA MET A 1 78.99 -26.04 -60.42
C MET A 1 78.97 -25.31 -59.06
N LEU A 2 80.03 -25.32 -58.24
CA LEU A 2 80.04 -24.61 -56.95
C LEU A 2 80.02 -23.07 -57.04
N GLY A 3 80.64 -22.47 -58.08
CA GLY A 3 80.65 -21.01 -58.25
C GLY A 3 79.27 -20.40 -58.50
N VAL A 4 78.46 -21.05 -59.34
CA VAL A 4 77.10 -20.58 -59.70
C VAL A 4 76.15 -20.60 -58.50
N ARG A 5 76.28 -21.59 -57.59
CA ARG A 5 75.46 -21.65 -56.37
C ARG A 5 75.82 -20.56 -55.35
N LYS A 6 77.10 -20.17 -55.27
CA LYS A 6 77.55 -19.06 -54.41
C LYS A 6 77.09 -17.71 -54.97
N GLN A 7 77.12 -17.55 -56.30
CA GLN A 7 76.65 -16.35 -56.99
C GLN A 7 75.15 -16.13 -56.76
N ALA A 8 74.32 -17.16 -57.00
CA ALA A 8 72.87 -17.08 -56.80
C ALA A 8 72.47 -16.83 -55.33
N ALA A 9 73.23 -17.38 -54.37
CA ALA A 9 73.02 -17.11 -52.95
C ALA A 9 73.38 -15.67 -52.57
N ALA A 10 74.42 -15.09 -53.19
CA ALA A 10 74.80 -13.70 -52.97
C ALA A 10 73.76 -12.73 -53.56
N GLU A 11 73.28 -12.98 -54.78
CA GLU A 11 72.22 -12.18 -55.41
C GLU A 11 70.90 -12.24 -54.60
N SER A 12 70.50 -13.42 -54.14
CA SER A 12 69.32 -13.56 -53.27
C SER A 12 69.48 -12.84 -51.93
N LEU A 13 70.69 -12.78 -51.38
CA LEU A 13 70.98 -12.05 -50.14
C LEU A 13 70.95 -10.53 -50.40
N GLU A 14 71.52 -10.07 -51.50
CA GLU A 14 71.48 -8.66 -51.91
C GLU A 14 70.05 -8.19 -52.19
N ASP A 15 69.21 -9.00 -52.84
CA ASP A 15 67.80 -8.70 -53.06
C ASP A 15 67.02 -8.63 -51.73
N SER A 16 67.29 -9.53 -50.80
CA SER A 16 66.68 -9.51 -49.46
C SER A 16 67.13 -8.30 -48.64
N ILE A 17 68.42 -7.93 -48.70
CA ILE A 17 68.96 -6.75 -48.01
C ILE A 17 68.38 -5.47 -48.64
N SER A 18 68.33 -5.39 -49.95
CA SER A 18 67.75 -4.26 -50.70
C SER A 18 66.25 -4.11 -50.42
N GLY A 19 65.53 -5.23 -50.32
CA GLY A 19 64.15 -5.26 -49.87
C GLY A 19 64.02 -4.71 -48.45
N ALA A 20 64.75 -5.28 -47.49
CA ALA A 20 64.70 -4.86 -46.09
C ALA A 20 65.04 -3.37 -45.90
N LEU A 21 66.05 -2.85 -46.61
CA LEU A 21 66.44 -1.44 -46.57
C LEU A 21 65.38 -0.49 -47.14
N ARG A 22 64.49 -0.95 -48.03
CA ARG A 22 63.35 -0.16 -48.52
C ARG A 22 62.18 -0.12 -47.53
N TYR A 23 61.97 -1.18 -46.76
CA TYR A 23 60.85 -1.28 -45.82
C TYR A 23 61.16 -0.69 -44.44
N LEU A 24 62.40 -0.80 -43.96
CA LEU A 24 62.84 -0.29 -42.65
C LEU A 24 62.55 1.20 -42.42
N PRO A 25 62.83 2.12 -43.36
CA PRO A 25 62.55 3.54 -43.16
C PRO A 25 61.06 3.82 -43.00
N ARG A 26 60.20 3.20 -43.84
CA ARG A 26 58.74 3.32 -43.75
C ARG A 26 58.20 2.78 -42.44
N ALA A 27 58.66 1.60 -42.03
CA ALA A 27 58.28 1.03 -40.74
C ALA A 27 58.71 1.93 -39.57
N SER A 28 59.88 2.57 -39.65
CA SER A 28 60.34 3.50 -38.61
C SER A 28 59.46 4.76 -38.54
N GLU A 29 59.01 5.27 -39.69
CA GLU A 29 58.12 6.42 -39.78
C GLU A 29 56.74 6.09 -39.20
N ASP A 30 56.17 4.95 -39.56
CA ASP A 30 54.90 4.46 -39.02
C ASP A 30 54.98 4.25 -37.50
N ILE A 31 56.07 3.69 -36.99
CA ILE A 31 56.29 3.53 -35.53
C ILE A 31 56.37 4.90 -34.85
N SER A 32 57.09 5.87 -35.43
CA SER A 32 57.20 7.21 -34.87
C SER A 32 55.86 7.94 -34.83
N ARG A 33 55.04 7.77 -35.88
CA ARG A 33 53.69 8.31 -35.97
C ARG A 33 52.78 7.65 -34.92
N LEU A 34 52.83 6.32 -34.81
CA LEU A 34 52.06 5.59 -33.82
C LEU A 34 52.46 6.00 -32.39
N ALA A 35 53.75 6.23 -32.14
CA ALA A 35 54.24 6.73 -30.85
C ALA A 35 53.68 8.13 -30.54
N ALA A 36 53.63 9.04 -31.52
CA ALA A 36 53.04 10.37 -31.37
C ALA A 36 51.52 10.32 -31.12
N GLU A 37 50.80 9.46 -31.85
CA GLU A 37 49.37 9.23 -31.65
C GLU A 37 49.09 8.64 -30.26
N THR A 38 49.90 7.68 -29.82
CA THR A 38 49.79 7.06 -28.49
C THR A 38 50.06 8.07 -27.38
N GLN A 39 51.06 8.95 -27.56
CA GLN A 39 51.34 10.02 -26.62
C GLN A 39 50.19 11.02 -26.54
N THR A 40 49.57 11.35 -27.68
CA THR A 40 48.39 12.22 -27.75
C THR A 40 47.16 11.57 -27.10
N MET A 41 46.97 10.26 -27.25
CA MET A 41 45.90 9.55 -26.55
C MET A 41 46.15 9.50 -25.04
N ARG A 42 47.42 9.32 -24.63
CA ARG A 42 47.80 9.33 -23.22
C ARG A 42 47.52 10.67 -22.55
N THR A 43 47.84 11.79 -23.20
CA THR A 43 47.53 13.12 -22.66
C THR A 43 46.02 13.36 -22.58
N LYS A 44 45.26 13.00 -23.61
CA LYS A 44 43.78 13.09 -23.58
C LYS A 44 43.17 12.26 -22.45
N LEU A 45 43.65 11.05 -22.22
CA LEU A 45 43.18 10.21 -21.11
C LEU A 45 43.53 10.83 -19.75
N GLN A 46 44.69 11.46 -19.64
CA GLN A 46 45.12 12.15 -18.44
C GLN A 46 44.27 13.40 -18.16
N ASP A 47 43.92 14.16 -19.20
CA ASP A 47 43.00 15.31 -19.10
C ASP A 47 41.58 14.89 -18.71
N VAL A 48 41.08 13.78 -19.26
CA VAL A 48 39.78 13.22 -18.88
C VAL A 48 39.82 12.72 -17.43
N ALA A 49 40.91 12.08 -16.99
CA ALA A 49 41.05 11.61 -15.62
C ALA A 49 41.09 12.76 -14.59
N THR A 50 41.77 13.86 -14.89
CA THR A 50 41.81 15.05 -14.02
C THR A 50 40.46 15.76 -13.99
N ALA A 51 39.78 15.91 -15.13
CA ALA A 51 38.42 16.46 -15.19
C ALA A 51 37.42 15.59 -14.40
N ALA A 52 37.50 14.26 -14.53
CA ALA A 52 36.65 13.33 -13.79
C ALA A 52 36.92 13.35 -12.28
N ALA A 53 38.18 13.53 -11.85
CA ALA A 53 38.52 13.71 -10.44
C ALA A 53 37.88 14.99 -9.87
N GLY A 54 37.92 16.10 -10.62
CA GLY A 54 37.25 17.35 -10.23
C GLY A 54 35.73 17.23 -10.08
N VAL A 55 35.09 16.38 -10.90
CA VAL A 55 33.65 16.07 -10.76
C VAL A 55 33.39 15.17 -9.55
N ARG A 56 34.26 14.19 -9.27
CA ARG A 56 34.14 13.28 -8.13
C ARG A 56 34.32 14.00 -6.79
N ASP A 57 35.21 14.99 -6.75
CA ASP A 57 35.48 15.82 -5.57
C ASP A 57 34.47 16.96 -5.41
N SER A 58 33.57 17.16 -6.39
CA SER A 58 32.38 18.00 -6.22
C SER A 58 31.32 17.29 -5.34
N SER A 59 31.73 16.93 -4.12
CA SER A 59 30.88 16.39 -3.04
C SER A 59 29.57 17.18 -2.92
N SER A 60 29.64 18.49 -3.13
CA SER A 60 28.50 19.41 -3.15
C SER A 60 27.35 19.03 -4.09
N VAL A 61 27.62 18.43 -5.27
CA VAL A 61 26.55 18.02 -6.20
C VAL A 61 25.94 16.70 -5.76
N SER A 62 26.75 15.74 -5.31
CA SER A 62 26.26 14.46 -4.80
C SER A 62 25.44 14.65 -3.51
N ASP A 63 25.85 15.58 -2.65
CA ASP A 63 25.19 15.86 -1.39
C ASP A 63 23.89 16.65 -1.63
N LYS A 64 23.87 17.60 -2.57
CA LYS A 64 22.63 18.23 -3.04
C LYS A 64 21.65 17.21 -3.64
N LEU A 65 22.13 16.23 -4.39
CA LEU A 65 21.28 15.16 -4.93
C LEU A 65 20.66 14.30 -3.82
N LYS A 66 21.44 13.94 -2.80
CA LYS A 66 20.93 13.21 -1.62
C LYS A 66 19.92 14.04 -0.83
N GLU A 67 20.18 15.33 -0.65
CA GLU A 67 19.27 16.25 0.02
C GLU A 67 17.95 16.38 -0.75
N LEU A 68 18.01 16.59 -2.06
CA LEU A 68 16.83 16.62 -2.93
C LEU A 68 16.05 15.30 -2.90
N HIS A 69 16.75 14.16 -2.83
CA HIS A 69 16.10 12.85 -2.67
C HIS A 69 15.35 12.76 -1.33
N ALA A 70 15.99 13.17 -0.23
CA ALA A 70 15.36 13.19 1.09
C ALA A 70 14.15 14.13 1.15
N VAL A 71 14.22 15.30 0.51
CA VAL A 71 13.11 16.24 0.37
C VAL A 71 11.97 15.61 -0.45
N ARG A 72 12.30 14.95 -1.56
CA ARG A 72 11.30 14.25 -2.39
C ARG A 72 10.57 13.16 -1.61
N GLU A 73 11.28 12.35 -0.82
CA GLU A 73 10.65 11.34 0.04
C GLU A 73 9.71 11.96 1.08
N ARG A 74 10.11 13.08 1.70
CA ARG A 74 9.25 13.84 2.61
C ARG A 74 8.00 14.35 1.90
N LEU A 75 8.14 14.91 0.70
CA LEU A 75 6.99 15.39 -0.10
C LEU A 75 6.04 14.25 -0.48
N VAL A 76 6.56 13.08 -0.84
CA VAL A 76 5.73 11.89 -1.12
C VAL A 76 4.94 11.48 0.12
N ARG A 77 5.57 11.45 1.29
CA ARG A 77 4.87 11.18 2.57
C ARG A 77 3.81 12.24 2.87
N CYS A 78 4.12 13.52 2.72
CA CYS A 78 3.15 14.60 2.93
C CYS A 78 1.96 14.48 1.98
N ARG A 79 2.19 14.12 0.72
CA ARG A 79 1.11 13.90 -0.26
C ARG A 79 0.21 12.74 0.13
N ALA A 80 0.78 11.63 0.60
CA ALA A 80 -0.01 10.49 1.08
C ALA A 80 -0.92 10.89 2.25
N VAL A 81 -0.35 11.62 3.23
CA VAL A 81 -1.09 12.13 4.40
C VAL A 81 -2.22 13.09 3.99
N LEU A 82 -1.96 13.99 3.03
CA LEU A 82 -2.98 14.90 2.52
C LEU A 82 -4.12 14.16 1.78
N ASN A 83 -3.79 13.13 1.01
CA ASN A 83 -4.80 12.30 0.35
C ASN A 83 -5.68 11.57 1.39
N ASP A 84 -5.07 11.02 2.45
CA ASP A 84 -5.81 10.36 3.53
C ASP A 84 -6.75 11.33 4.26
N ALA A 85 -6.29 12.56 4.51
CA ALA A 85 -7.09 13.62 5.11
C ALA A 85 -8.28 14.06 4.22
N GLN A 86 -8.06 14.21 2.91
CA GLN A 86 -9.11 14.54 1.95
C GLN A 86 -10.15 13.42 1.86
N LEU A 87 -9.68 12.17 1.77
CA LEU A 87 -10.54 10.99 1.73
C LEU A 87 -11.38 10.89 3.01
N LEU A 88 -10.77 11.11 4.18
CA LEU A 88 -11.48 11.14 5.45
C LEU A 88 -12.61 12.19 5.45
N THR A 89 -12.34 13.39 4.94
CA THR A 89 -13.34 14.47 4.88
C THR A 89 -14.53 14.09 3.98
N SER A 90 -14.25 13.52 2.80
CA SER A 90 -15.30 13.07 1.87
C SER A 90 -16.13 11.90 2.42
N ARG A 91 -15.52 11.02 3.23
CA ARG A 91 -16.22 9.89 3.85
C ARG A 91 -17.08 10.33 5.03
N VAL A 92 -16.61 11.29 5.83
CA VAL A 92 -17.40 11.86 6.93
C VAL A 92 -18.72 12.41 6.41
N SER A 93 -18.70 13.22 5.34
CA SER A 93 -19.93 13.77 4.76
C SER A 93 -20.84 12.68 4.16
N SER A 94 -20.26 11.68 3.49
CA SER A 94 -21.01 10.54 2.93
C SER A 94 -21.71 9.72 4.01
N VAL A 95 -21.00 9.40 5.11
CA VAL A 95 -21.54 8.62 6.22
C VAL A 95 -22.55 9.44 7.02
N GLU A 96 -22.33 10.75 7.18
CA GLU A 96 -23.29 11.65 7.82
C GLU A 96 -24.64 11.66 7.09
N ALA A 97 -24.62 11.78 5.76
CA ALA A 97 -25.82 11.69 4.93
C ALA A 97 -26.50 10.30 5.07
N ALA A 98 -25.73 9.22 4.94
CA ALA A 98 -26.27 7.87 5.01
C ALA A 98 -26.89 7.56 6.39
N ILE A 99 -26.30 8.05 7.49
CA ILE A 99 -26.83 7.86 8.84
C ILE A 99 -28.09 8.70 9.09
N HIS A 100 -28.20 9.87 8.47
CA HIS A 100 -29.44 10.66 8.52
C HIS A 100 -30.61 9.97 7.82
N ASP A 101 -30.35 9.13 6.82
CA ASP A 101 -31.37 8.39 6.07
C ASP A 101 -31.78 7.04 6.72
N LEU A 102 -30.93 6.48 7.60
CA LEU A 102 -31.21 5.26 8.38
C LEU A 102 -32.55 5.26 9.14
N PRO A 103 -32.94 6.33 9.89
CA PRO A 103 -34.22 6.35 10.60
C PRO A 103 -35.44 6.37 9.67
N ALA A 104 -35.33 6.93 8.47
CA ALA A 104 -36.42 6.92 7.49
C ALA A 104 -36.66 5.51 6.91
N GLN A 105 -35.59 4.76 6.68
CA GLN A 105 -35.67 3.34 6.26
C GLN A 105 -36.19 2.43 7.37
N ALA A 106 -35.83 2.70 8.63
CA ALA A 106 -36.32 1.94 9.79
C ALA A 106 -37.81 2.20 10.10
N ALA A 107 -38.31 3.41 9.86
CA ALA A 107 -39.72 3.77 10.08
C ALA A 107 -40.66 3.38 8.92
N GLY A 108 -40.14 3.28 7.69
CA GLY A 108 -40.93 2.96 6.49
C GLY A 108 -41.10 1.47 6.18
N SER A 109 -40.31 0.58 6.77
CA SER A 109 -40.31 -0.85 6.42
C SER A 109 -41.28 -1.67 7.29
N SER A 110 -42.58 -1.50 7.04
CA SER A 110 -43.64 -2.42 7.52
C SER A 110 -43.97 -3.55 6.53
N SER A 111 -43.21 -3.70 5.45
CA SER A 111 -43.48 -4.74 4.45
C SER A 111 -42.22 -5.49 4.02
N THR A 112 -42.39 -6.79 3.93
CA THR A 112 -41.46 -7.93 3.81
C THR A 112 -40.52 -7.94 2.58
N ALA A 113 -40.25 -6.81 1.93
CA ALA A 113 -39.52 -6.75 0.66
C ALA A 113 -38.14 -6.05 0.68
N SER A 114 -37.75 -5.29 1.72
CA SER A 114 -36.51 -4.47 1.69
C SER A 114 -35.24 -5.13 2.25
N SER A 115 -35.29 -6.39 2.69
CA SER A 115 -34.23 -6.95 3.55
C SER A 115 -32.84 -7.04 2.93
N LYS A 116 -32.72 -7.18 1.60
CA LYS A 116 -31.41 -7.41 0.95
C LYS A 116 -30.66 -6.13 0.63
N ASP A 117 -31.38 -5.09 0.18
CA ASP A 117 -30.79 -3.79 -0.15
C ASP A 117 -30.42 -3.03 1.12
N ASP A 118 -31.28 -3.05 2.14
CA ASP A 118 -30.98 -2.46 3.45
C ASP A 118 -29.70 -3.08 4.04
N LEU A 119 -29.52 -4.41 3.98
CA LEU A 119 -28.32 -5.08 4.47
C LEU A 119 -27.05 -4.72 3.69
N GLY A 120 -27.18 -4.43 2.40
CA GLY A 120 -26.08 -3.93 1.58
C GLY A 120 -25.62 -2.55 2.04
N ASP A 121 -26.56 -1.67 2.34
CA ASP A 121 -26.28 -0.31 2.79
C ASP A 121 -25.68 -0.27 4.20
N PHE A 122 -26.17 -1.10 5.13
CA PHE A 122 -25.52 -1.27 6.44
C PHE A 122 -24.09 -1.80 6.32
N ASN A 123 -23.81 -2.74 5.43
CA ASN A 123 -22.43 -3.22 5.26
C ASN A 123 -21.51 -2.16 4.69
N ARG A 124 -21.98 -1.37 3.71
CA ARG A 124 -21.23 -0.26 3.12
C ARG A 124 -20.90 0.82 4.15
N ILE A 125 -21.89 1.26 4.91
CA ILE A 125 -21.69 2.27 5.97
C ILE A 125 -20.70 1.76 7.02
N ALA A 126 -20.74 0.47 7.37
CA ALA A 126 -19.83 -0.13 8.35
C ALA A 126 -18.39 -0.19 7.83
N ASP A 127 -18.21 -0.53 6.54
CA ASP A 127 -16.91 -0.50 5.87
C ASP A 127 -16.34 0.93 5.81
N ASP A 128 -17.20 1.92 5.54
CA ASP A 128 -16.78 3.32 5.52
C ASP A 128 -16.38 3.83 6.90
N ILE A 129 -17.12 3.49 7.95
CA ILE A 129 -16.76 3.81 9.35
C ILE A 129 -15.44 3.15 9.75
N ALA A 130 -15.26 1.86 9.43
CA ALA A 130 -14.02 1.15 9.71
C ALA A 130 -12.82 1.79 8.98
N SER A 131 -13.01 2.18 7.71
CA SER A 131 -11.99 2.87 6.94
C SER A 131 -11.68 4.27 7.48
N MET A 132 -12.69 5.05 7.89
CA MET A 132 -12.48 6.37 8.52
C MET A 132 -11.67 6.24 9.80
N ARG A 133 -11.97 5.22 10.61
CA ARG A 133 -11.22 4.94 11.84
C ARG A 133 -9.78 4.52 11.57
N ALA A 134 -9.54 3.74 10.51
CA ALA A 134 -8.19 3.40 10.09
C ALA A 134 -7.40 4.64 9.64
N ALA A 135 -8.01 5.50 8.80
CA ALA A 135 -7.40 6.76 8.35
C ALA A 135 -7.15 7.74 9.51
N LEU A 136 -8.07 7.83 10.48
CA LEU A 136 -7.84 8.62 11.69
C LEU A 136 -6.66 8.12 12.50
N ARG A 137 -6.49 6.80 12.64
CA ARG A 137 -5.32 6.23 13.34
C ARG A 137 -4.02 6.54 12.63
N THR A 138 -3.97 6.45 11.29
CA THR A 138 -2.75 6.75 10.53
C THR A 138 -2.38 8.23 10.66
N LEU A 139 -3.36 9.13 10.62
CA LEU A 139 -3.14 10.57 10.81
C LEU A 139 -2.76 10.91 12.26
N GLN A 140 -3.37 10.24 13.26
CA GLN A 140 -3.05 10.43 14.68
C GLN A 140 -1.69 9.88 15.09
N ALA A 141 -1.14 8.92 14.34
CA ALA A 141 0.23 8.47 14.53
C ALA A 141 1.26 9.56 14.17
N ILE A 142 0.87 10.54 13.36
CA ILE A 142 1.71 11.68 12.95
C ILE A 142 1.49 12.86 13.89
N ASP A 143 0.22 13.17 14.21
CA ASP A 143 -0.16 14.19 15.19
C ASP A 143 -1.35 13.71 16.02
N ALA A 144 -1.12 13.46 17.32
CA ALA A 144 -2.12 12.93 18.23
C ALA A 144 -3.37 13.81 18.36
N ASN A 145 -3.27 15.11 18.09
CA ASN A 145 -4.38 16.05 18.16
C ASN A 145 -5.16 16.16 16.84
N TYR A 146 -4.65 15.56 15.76
CA TYR A 146 -5.28 15.64 14.46
C TYR A 146 -6.67 14.98 14.47
N GLY A 147 -7.67 15.74 14.00
CA GLY A 147 -9.01 15.22 13.79
C GLY A 147 -9.76 14.82 15.06
N ALA A 148 -9.46 15.42 16.23
CA ALA A 148 -10.19 15.13 17.47
C ALA A 148 -11.71 15.30 17.32
N SER A 149 -12.15 16.34 16.59
CA SER A 149 -13.57 16.55 16.24
C SER A 149 -14.12 15.42 15.36
N VAL A 150 -13.35 14.99 14.35
CA VAL A 150 -13.74 13.91 13.44
C VAL A 150 -13.83 12.58 14.18
N ARG A 151 -12.97 12.33 15.16
CA ARG A 151 -13.06 11.15 16.03
C ARG A 151 -14.37 11.12 16.81
N ILE A 152 -14.78 12.24 17.41
CA ILE A 152 -16.05 12.35 18.10
C ILE A 152 -17.23 12.09 17.15
N GLN A 153 -17.15 12.57 15.90
CA GLN A 153 -18.16 12.29 14.88
C GLN A 153 -18.20 10.81 14.50
N VAL A 154 -17.05 10.17 14.28
CA VAL A 154 -16.96 8.73 13.99
C VAL A 154 -17.54 7.90 15.15
N ASP A 155 -17.25 8.26 16.40
CA ASP A 155 -17.83 7.60 17.58
C ASP A 155 -19.36 7.77 17.64
N ARG A 156 -19.87 8.95 17.24
CA ARG A 156 -21.32 9.19 17.13
C ARG A 156 -21.95 8.35 16.01
N PHE A 157 -21.28 8.22 14.87
CA PHE A 157 -21.72 7.40 13.75
C PHE A 157 -21.76 5.91 14.12
N GLU A 158 -20.70 5.41 14.75
CA GLU A 158 -20.64 4.05 15.31
C GLU A 158 -21.83 3.80 16.26
N ALA A 159 -22.12 4.73 17.19
CA ALA A 159 -23.20 4.59 18.15
C ALA A 159 -24.60 4.66 17.52
N ALA A 160 -24.79 5.44 16.45
CA ALA A 160 -26.05 5.50 15.71
C ALA A 160 -26.30 4.20 14.94
N MET A 161 -25.27 3.72 14.25
CA MET A 161 -25.31 2.47 13.49
C MET A 161 -25.53 1.26 14.41
N GLN A 162 -24.85 1.22 15.55
CA GLN A 162 -25.02 0.18 16.56
C GLN A 162 -26.48 0.07 17.00
N ARG A 163 -27.13 1.20 17.34
CA ARG A 163 -28.55 1.20 17.76
C ARG A 163 -29.48 0.68 16.68
N ALA A 164 -29.25 1.06 15.42
CA ALA A 164 -30.07 0.60 14.29
C ALA A 164 -29.90 -0.90 14.00
N LEU A 165 -28.67 -1.40 14.08
CA LEU A 165 -28.34 -2.80 13.82
C LEU A 165 -28.71 -3.73 14.98
N GLU A 166 -28.56 -3.28 16.23
CA GLU A 166 -28.86 -4.08 17.44
C GLU A 166 -30.30 -4.55 17.49
N ALA A 167 -31.25 -3.64 17.26
CA ALA A 167 -32.67 -3.96 17.27
C ALA A 167 -33.01 -5.02 16.21
N ARG A 168 -32.55 -4.81 14.96
CA ARG A 168 -32.77 -5.75 13.85
C ARG A 168 -32.07 -7.09 14.05
N CYS A 169 -30.85 -7.08 14.60
CA CYS A 169 -30.08 -8.30 14.85
C CYS A 169 -30.72 -9.14 15.97
N LEU A 170 -31.17 -8.51 17.06
CA LEU A 170 -31.86 -9.21 18.14
C LEU A 170 -33.20 -9.80 17.68
N ASP A 171 -33.95 -9.09 16.84
CA ASP A 171 -35.20 -9.61 16.28
C ASP A 171 -34.96 -10.77 15.30
N ALA A 172 -33.95 -10.67 14.44
CA ALA A 172 -33.57 -11.77 13.54
C ALA A 172 -33.05 -13.01 14.30
N LEU A 173 -32.29 -12.81 15.37
CA LEU A 173 -31.80 -13.90 16.22
C LEU A 173 -32.94 -14.58 16.99
N LYS A 174 -33.91 -13.83 17.53
CA LYS A 174 -35.12 -14.37 18.18
C LYS A 174 -36.00 -15.19 17.22
N ARG A 175 -36.02 -14.81 15.94
CA ARG A 175 -36.75 -15.51 14.87
C ARG A 175 -35.97 -16.66 14.24
N GLU A 176 -34.73 -16.90 14.69
CA GLU A 176 -33.81 -17.88 14.13
C GLU A 176 -33.54 -17.68 12.61
N ASP A 177 -33.59 -16.44 12.12
CA ASP A 177 -33.36 -16.11 10.71
C ASP A 177 -31.87 -16.21 10.33
N ARG A 178 -31.46 -17.43 9.94
CA ARG A 178 -30.07 -17.78 9.59
C ARG A 178 -29.49 -17.03 8.39
N ASN A 179 -30.33 -16.42 7.56
CA ASN A 179 -29.87 -15.69 6.37
C ASN A 179 -29.58 -14.21 6.66
N VAL A 180 -30.16 -13.64 7.73
CA VAL A 180 -30.13 -12.20 8.02
C VAL A 180 -29.26 -11.90 9.25
N ALA A 181 -29.27 -12.77 10.26
CA ALA A 181 -28.49 -12.56 11.49
C ALA A 181 -26.96 -12.56 11.27
N PRO A 182 -26.35 -13.49 10.50
CA PRO A 182 -24.89 -13.49 10.30
C PRO A 182 -24.33 -12.23 9.62
N PRO A 183 -24.89 -11.71 8.52
CA PRO A 183 -24.37 -10.50 7.89
C PRO A 183 -24.61 -9.22 8.72
N LEU A 184 -25.67 -9.16 9.54
CA LEU A 184 -25.86 -8.05 10.50
C LEU A 184 -24.83 -8.10 11.63
N LEU A 185 -24.50 -9.29 12.14
CA LEU A 185 -23.42 -9.49 13.10
C LEU A 185 -22.05 -9.14 12.50
N ALA A 186 -21.82 -9.48 11.23
CA ALA A 186 -20.59 -9.09 10.54
C ALA A 186 -20.45 -7.56 10.41
N ALA A 187 -21.53 -6.84 10.11
CA ALA A 187 -21.55 -5.38 10.09
C ALA A 187 -21.27 -4.78 11.49
N LEU A 188 -21.87 -5.35 12.55
CA LEU A 188 -21.57 -4.98 13.95
C LEU A 188 -20.12 -5.29 14.36
N GLY A 189 -19.54 -6.37 13.82
CA GLY A 189 -18.14 -6.74 14.02
C GLY A 189 -17.17 -5.76 13.39
N LYS A 190 -17.48 -5.24 12.18
CA LYS A 190 -16.67 -4.23 11.48
C LYS A 190 -16.56 -2.92 12.26
N ILE A 191 -17.61 -2.53 13.00
CA ILE A 191 -17.59 -1.36 13.90
C ILE A 191 -17.09 -1.70 15.32
N GLY A 192 -16.70 -2.96 15.58
CA GLY A 192 -16.12 -3.40 16.86
C GLY A 192 -17.10 -3.43 18.04
N ARG A 193 -18.40 -3.62 17.79
CA ARG A 193 -19.48 -3.56 18.81
C ARG A 193 -20.35 -4.82 18.88
N ASP A 194 -19.96 -5.90 18.20
CA ASP A 194 -20.64 -7.20 18.17
C ASP A 194 -20.83 -7.83 19.57
N HIS A 195 -19.86 -7.67 20.46
CA HIS A 195 -19.80 -8.35 21.77
C HIS A 195 -20.99 -8.05 22.70
N ASN A 196 -21.52 -6.84 22.68
CA ASN A 196 -22.64 -6.47 23.55
C ASN A 196 -23.95 -7.11 23.08
N THR A 197 -24.13 -7.21 21.77
CA THR A 197 -25.32 -7.78 21.13
C THR A 197 -25.44 -9.29 21.33
N LEU A 198 -24.29 -9.98 21.27
CA LEU A 198 -24.22 -11.42 21.53
C LEU A 198 -24.44 -11.73 23.01
N LYS A 199 -23.92 -10.91 23.92
CA LYS A 199 -24.15 -11.06 25.37
C LYS A 199 -25.62 -10.87 25.74
N THR A 200 -26.29 -9.85 25.21
CA THR A 200 -27.72 -9.62 25.49
C THR A 200 -28.60 -10.73 24.92
N HIS A 201 -28.30 -11.22 23.72
CA HIS A 201 -29.00 -12.39 23.15
C HIS A 201 -28.76 -13.67 23.97
N ALA A 202 -27.51 -13.95 24.36
CA ALA A 202 -27.19 -15.11 25.20
C ALA A 202 -27.91 -15.06 26.55
N ALA A 203 -27.95 -13.88 27.19
CA ALA A 203 -28.69 -13.68 28.44
C ALA A 203 -30.21 -13.91 28.25
N ALA A 204 -30.79 -13.42 27.15
CA ALA A 204 -32.20 -13.62 26.82
C ALA A 204 -32.54 -15.11 26.57
N LEU A 205 -31.66 -15.86 25.91
CA LEU A 205 -31.82 -17.31 25.72
C LEU A 205 -31.75 -18.09 27.03
N VAL A 206 -30.81 -17.74 27.92
CA VAL A 206 -30.69 -18.35 29.25
C VAL A 206 -31.93 -18.08 30.09
N GLN A 207 -32.44 -16.84 30.09
CA GLN A 207 -33.68 -16.49 30.79
C GLN A 207 -34.91 -17.19 30.20
N SER A 208 -35.02 -17.29 28.88
CA SER A 208 -36.11 -18.02 28.20
C SER A 208 -36.11 -19.51 28.53
N ARG A 209 -34.92 -20.15 28.55
CA ARG A 209 -34.78 -21.55 28.96
C ARG A 209 -35.10 -21.72 30.45
N ALA A 210 -34.61 -20.85 31.32
CA ALA A 210 -34.92 -20.89 32.75
C ALA A 210 -36.44 -20.75 33.02
N GLY A 211 -37.13 -19.89 32.29
CA GLY A 211 -38.59 -19.74 32.36
C GLY A 211 -39.34 -20.99 31.86
N LYS A 212 -38.89 -21.60 30.76
CA LYS A 212 -39.45 -22.87 30.25
C LYS A 212 -39.27 -24.02 31.24
N PHE A 213 -38.09 -24.15 31.84
CA PHE A 213 -37.84 -25.13 32.91
C PHE A 213 -38.70 -24.86 34.16
N ALA A 214 -38.88 -23.60 34.56
CA ALA A 214 -39.75 -23.26 35.68
C ALA A 214 -41.23 -23.60 35.39
N SER A 215 -41.70 -23.47 34.14
CA SER A 215 -43.06 -23.87 33.75
C SER A 215 -43.26 -25.38 33.55
N GLU A 216 -42.20 -26.13 33.22
CA GLU A 216 -42.27 -27.61 33.10
C GLU A 216 -42.10 -28.32 34.45
N VAL A 217 -41.43 -27.71 35.43
CA VAL A 217 -41.13 -28.33 36.74
C VAL A 217 -42.20 -28.04 37.80
N VAL A 218 -43.10 -27.07 37.57
CA VAL A 218 -44.27 -26.86 38.45
C VAL A 218 -45.49 -27.56 37.83
N PRO A 219 -45.87 -28.78 38.28
CA PRO A 219 -47.13 -29.36 37.86
C PRO A 219 -48.27 -28.49 38.40
N ALA A 220 -49.25 -28.23 37.54
CA ALA A 220 -50.48 -27.55 37.88
C ALA A 220 -51.08 -28.15 39.16
N ALA A 221 -50.99 -27.42 40.27
CA ALA A 221 -51.74 -27.72 41.47
C ALA A 221 -53.22 -27.52 41.12
N THR A 222 -53.89 -28.60 40.75
CA THR A 222 -55.35 -28.68 40.70
C THR A 222 -55.90 -28.35 42.08
N PRO A 223 -56.72 -27.30 42.24
CA PRO A 223 -57.43 -27.12 43.49
C PRO A 223 -58.55 -28.16 43.55
N SER A 224 -58.34 -29.23 44.31
CA SER A 224 -59.39 -30.17 44.68
C SER A 224 -60.21 -29.58 45.84
N SER A 225 -61.49 -29.35 45.52
CA SER A 225 -62.70 -29.41 46.38
C SER A 225 -62.72 -28.67 47.72
#